data_AF-A0A7J5VUR3-F1
#
_entry.id   AF-A0A7J5VUR3-F1
#
_cell.length_a   1.000
_cell.length_b   1.000
_cell.length_c   1.000
_cell.angle_alpha   90.00
_cell.angle_beta   90.00
_cell.angle_gamma   90.00
#
_symmetry.space_group_name_H-M   'P 1'
#
loop_
_entity.id
_entity.type
_entity.pdbx_description
1 polymer ?
#
loop_
_entity_poly.entity_id
_entity_poly.type
_entity_poly.pdbx_seq_one_letter_code
_entity_poly.pdbx_strand_id
1 'polypeptide(L)'
;MNSALSMRRVQRAEARSSALNWPSLAFGLLLVGALFFGGCGYKTLPVPPDSIVPRAIEDLRYSLDEKGVTLTWSYPIATIKGTDLTDVASFEVYRAVVSLDSYCPTCPIPFGEPIVVPGGTVGTDSRRKGLYESALLRSGEKYFFMVRSRTSWWAASADSNIVTFVWHMPAKAVEGLTAEASDRVVRLRWQPATRLMDGQQLDLPVWYQVMRSVDGKAFEELGKAVAETGFADTTVQNGQKYYYKIQSILQVGANVIGGGISEVTTATPVDLTAPEPPTGVTVIVTGNGVKVFWDNSTASDLQGYHVYRRAANQKAAERIGDVEAIYTLFEDTAVPAAGLYYYSVTAYDRMDPANESRPSVEATVRP
;
A
#
# COMPACT_ATOMS: atom_id res chain seq x y z
N MET A 1 -34.37 54.66 1.60
CA MET A 1 -35.81 54.67 1.94
C MET A 1 -35.97 54.20 3.38
N ASN A 2 -36.49 55.09 4.22
CA ASN A 2 -37.16 54.94 5.54
C ASN A 2 -36.49 54.08 6.64
N SER A 3 -36.03 54.68 7.76
CA SER A 3 -36.78 55.20 8.93
C SER A 3 -37.22 54.07 9.88
N ALA A 4 -37.23 54.16 11.22
CA ALA A 4 -36.71 55.08 12.23
C ALA A 4 -37.16 54.50 13.61
N LEU A 5 -36.43 54.80 14.70
CA LEU A 5 -36.92 54.95 16.10
C LEU A 5 -37.44 53.66 16.80
N SER A 6 -37.47 53.46 18.12
CA SER A 6 -37.61 54.38 19.25
C SER A 6 -37.24 53.70 20.59
N MET A 7 -36.63 54.51 21.46
CA MET A 7 -36.58 54.54 22.94
C MET A 7 -37.56 53.66 23.74
N ARG A 8 -37.12 53.20 24.93
CA ARG A 8 -37.57 53.78 26.22
C ARG A 8 -36.74 53.29 27.43
N ARG A 9 -36.11 54.25 28.13
CA ARG A 9 -35.79 54.18 29.57
C ARG A 9 -37.07 54.50 30.35
N VAL A 10 -37.27 53.84 31.49
CA VAL A 10 -38.11 54.34 32.59
C VAL A 10 -37.37 54.11 33.91
N GLN A 11 -37.20 55.21 34.65
CA GLN A 11 -36.68 55.30 36.02
C GLN A 11 -37.74 54.88 37.06
N ARG A 12 -37.30 54.45 38.25
CA ARG A 12 -37.82 54.86 39.57
C ARG A 12 -36.90 54.28 40.64
N ALA A 13 -36.15 55.11 41.37
CA ALA A 13 -36.55 55.98 42.50
C ALA A 13 -36.38 55.25 43.84
N GLU A 14 -35.43 55.78 44.61
CA GLU A 14 -35.04 55.42 45.97
C GLU A 14 -36.17 55.67 46.97
N ALA A 15 -36.16 54.90 48.07
CA ALA A 15 -36.71 55.34 49.35
C ALA A 15 -35.73 54.94 50.47
N ARG A 16 -35.20 55.96 51.15
CA ARG A 16 -34.40 55.91 52.37
C ARG A 16 -35.31 55.98 53.60
N SER A 17 -34.98 55.22 54.64
CA SER A 17 -35.14 55.59 56.06
C SER A 17 -34.21 54.68 56.89
N SER A 18 -33.08 55.14 57.46
CA SER A 18 -32.90 55.82 58.76
C SER A 18 -33.67 55.14 59.90
N ALA A 19 -33.13 54.74 61.05
CA ALA A 19 -31.82 54.81 61.69
C ALA A 19 -31.90 53.93 62.97
N LEU A 20 -30.79 53.41 63.52
CA LEU A 20 -30.40 53.46 64.95
C LEU A 20 -29.21 52.52 65.30
N ASN A 21 -28.07 53.17 65.57
CA ASN A 21 -27.01 52.96 66.58
C ASN A 21 -26.67 51.58 67.22
N TRP A 22 -25.35 51.28 67.14
CA TRP A 22 -24.40 50.48 67.97
C TRP A 22 -24.82 50.16 69.44
N PRO A 23 -24.31 49.09 70.14
CA PRO A 23 -22.92 48.66 70.04
C PRO A 23 -22.51 47.17 70.19
N SER A 24 -21.29 46.92 69.70
CA SER A 24 -20.26 45.95 70.12
C SER A 24 -20.55 45.08 71.35
N LEU A 25 -20.50 43.74 71.18
CA LEU A 25 -20.16 42.66 72.15
C LEU A 25 -21.01 41.39 71.93
N ALA A 26 -20.83 40.68 70.82
CA ALA A 26 -21.42 39.32 70.69
C ALA A 26 -20.74 38.40 69.65
N PHE A 27 -19.50 38.68 69.22
CA PHE A 27 -18.80 37.84 68.23
C PHE A 27 -17.81 36.83 68.86
N GLY A 28 -17.90 36.60 70.17
CA GLY A 28 -16.90 35.84 70.93
C GLY A 28 -17.33 34.47 71.47
N LEU A 29 -18.55 33.99 71.20
CA LEU A 29 -19.08 32.81 71.93
C LEU A 29 -19.91 31.83 71.10
N LEU A 30 -19.79 31.86 69.77
CA LEU A 30 -20.40 30.88 68.85
C LEU A 30 -19.37 30.18 67.94
N LEU A 31 -18.08 30.25 68.31
CA LEU A 31 -16.96 29.61 67.60
C LEU A 31 -16.18 28.61 68.48
N VAL A 32 -16.69 28.30 69.68
CA VAL A 32 -16.06 27.35 70.62
C VAL A 32 -16.81 26.00 70.68
N GLY A 33 -18.04 25.92 70.16
CA GLY A 33 -18.85 24.69 70.17
C GLY A 33 -18.61 23.71 69.00
N ALA A 34 -17.93 24.14 67.93
CA ALA A 34 -17.72 23.31 66.73
C ALA A 34 -16.37 22.57 66.69
N LEU A 35 -15.52 22.75 67.71
CA LEU A 35 -14.18 22.13 67.79
C LEU A 35 -14.16 20.75 68.48
N PHE A 36 -15.32 20.19 68.84
CA PHE A 36 -15.42 18.88 69.51
C PHE A 36 -16.02 17.75 68.66
N PHE A 37 -16.27 17.97 67.37
CA PHE A 37 -16.37 16.83 66.44
C PHE A 37 -14.95 16.42 66.07
N GLY A 38 -14.31 15.68 66.97
CA GLY A 38 -13.08 14.95 66.70
C GLY A 38 -13.30 14.04 65.50
N GLY A 39 -12.83 14.49 64.33
CA GLY A 39 -12.63 13.60 63.20
C GLY A 39 -11.62 12.55 63.63
N CYS A 40 -12.06 11.31 63.77
CA CYS A 40 -11.19 10.15 63.92
C CYS A 40 -10.38 9.98 62.63
N GLY A 41 -9.31 10.76 62.47
CA GLY A 41 -8.25 10.45 61.52
C GLY A 41 -7.49 9.23 62.04
N TYR A 42 -7.86 8.04 61.58
CA TYR A 42 -7.17 6.81 61.90
C TYR A 42 -5.74 6.91 61.35
N LYS A 43 -4.75 7.16 62.23
CA LYS A 43 -3.34 7.17 61.86
C LYS A 43 -2.90 5.73 61.65
N THR A 44 -3.11 5.20 60.46
CA THR A 44 -2.50 3.93 60.06
C THR A 44 -0.99 4.10 60.02
N LEU A 45 -0.27 3.00 60.24
CA LEU A 45 1.18 2.98 60.12
C LEU A 45 1.57 3.43 58.70
N PRO A 46 2.62 4.27 58.55
CA PRO A 46 3.08 4.68 57.24
C PRO A 46 3.47 3.43 56.44
N VAL A 47 2.79 3.23 55.31
CA VAL A 47 3.06 2.12 54.39
C VAL A 47 4.41 2.38 53.73
N PRO A 48 5.40 1.49 53.90
CA PRO A 48 6.71 1.67 53.28
C PRO A 48 6.55 1.83 51.75
N PRO A 49 7.23 2.79 51.12
CA PRO A 49 7.09 3.04 49.67
C PRO A 49 7.20 1.76 48.84
N ASP A 50 8.13 0.88 49.18
CA ASP A 50 8.42 -0.38 48.49
C ASP A 50 7.26 -1.40 48.49
N SER A 51 6.32 -1.29 49.42
CA SER A 51 5.18 -2.21 49.54
C SER A 51 4.04 -1.89 48.59
N ILE A 52 4.11 -0.77 47.88
CA ILE A 52 3.12 -0.34 46.89
C ILE A 52 3.74 0.01 45.53
N VAL A 53 5.08 0.08 45.44
CA VAL A 53 5.80 0.37 44.19
C VAL A 53 5.74 -0.85 43.25
N PRO A 54 5.20 -0.71 42.04
CA PRO A 54 5.17 -1.80 41.07
C PRO A 54 6.56 -2.23 40.61
N ARG A 55 6.70 -3.50 40.21
CA ARG A 55 7.86 -3.92 39.41
C ARG A 55 7.91 -3.16 38.09
N ALA A 56 9.13 -2.97 37.60
CA ALA A 56 9.35 -2.38 36.28
C ALA A 56 8.71 -3.27 35.19
N ILE A 57 8.27 -2.63 34.12
CA ILE A 57 7.84 -3.32 32.90
C ILE A 57 9.10 -3.79 32.17
N GLU A 58 9.20 -5.07 31.86
CA GLU A 58 10.36 -5.63 31.15
C GLU A 58 10.05 -6.03 29.70
N ASP A 59 8.77 -5.96 29.32
CA ASP A 59 8.26 -6.47 28.05
C ASP A 59 7.67 -5.38 27.14
N LEU A 60 8.11 -4.12 27.30
CA LEU A 60 7.71 -3.04 26.41
C LEU A 60 8.15 -3.36 24.97
N ARG A 61 7.20 -3.34 24.05
CA ARG A 61 7.39 -3.62 22.62
C ARG A 61 6.66 -2.58 21.79
N TYR A 62 7.00 -2.54 20.50
CA TYR A 62 6.34 -1.66 19.54
C TYR A 62 6.04 -2.38 18.22
N SER A 63 5.04 -1.88 17.50
CA SER A 63 4.79 -2.16 16.09
C SER A 63 4.65 -0.85 15.33
N LEU A 64 5.10 -0.82 14.07
CA LEU A 64 4.99 0.34 13.19
C LEU A 64 3.99 0.04 12.08
N ASP A 65 3.19 1.03 11.71
CA ASP A 65 2.29 1.02 10.56
C ASP A 65 2.45 2.33 9.76
N GLU A 66 1.57 2.63 8.81
CA GLU A 66 1.62 3.87 8.02
C GLU A 66 1.22 5.14 8.81
N LYS A 67 0.65 5.01 10.02
CA LYS A 67 0.13 6.11 10.84
C LYS A 67 1.09 6.50 11.97
N GLY A 68 1.88 5.56 12.46
CA GLY A 68 2.87 5.83 13.50
C GLY A 68 3.35 4.57 14.22
N VAL A 69 3.42 4.68 15.55
CA VAL A 69 3.84 3.60 16.44
C VAL A 69 2.74 3.21 17.41
N THR A 70 2.57 1.91 17.60
CA THR A 70 1.77 1.33 18.66
C THR A 70 2.69 0.65 19.66
N LEU A 71 2.66 1.10 20.92
CA LEU A 71 3.38 0.52 22.04
C LEU A 71 2.49 -0.45 22.80
N THR A 72 3.07 -1.55 23.28
CA THR A 72 2.36 -2.55 24.08
C THR A 72 3.25 -3.10 25.18
N TRP A 73 2.66 -3.32 26.35
CA TRP A 73 3.34 -3.89 27.53
C TRP A 73 2.36 -4.65 28.41
N SER A 74 2.85 -5.49 29.33
CA SER A 74 2.02 -6.17 30.32
C SER A 74 1.79 -5.33 31.56
N TYR A 75 0.60 -5.43 32.16
CA TYR A 75 0.33 -4.79 33.46
C TYR A 75 1.20 -5.45 34.55
N PRO A 76 1.86 -4.68 35.42
CA PRO A 76 2.60 -5.25 36.54
C PRO A 76 1.63 -5.92 37.52
N ILE A 77 1.88 -7.19 37.82
CA ILE A 77 1.03 -7.98 38.74
C ILE A 77 1.54 -7.98 40.18
N ALA A 78 2.75 -7.50 40.44
CA ALA A 78 3.32 -7.47 41.77
C ALA A 78 4.23 -6.26 42.00
N THR A 79 4.41 -5.93 43.27
CA THR A 79 5.33 -4.90 43.75
C THR A 79 6.78 -5.37 43.72
N ILE A 80 7.72 -4.47 43.96
CA ILE A 80 9.14 -4.81 44.09
C ILE A 80 9.44 -5.79 45.25
N LYS A 81 8.53 -5.94 46.22
CA LYS A 81 8.61 -6.96 47.28
C LYS A 81 7.89 -8.27 46.95
N GLY A 82 7.29 -8.37 45.76
CA GLY A 82 6.58 -9.56 45.31
C GLY A 82 5.15 -9.70 45.85
N THR A 83 4.59 -8.65 46.46
CA THR A 83 3.17 -8.64 46.86
C THR A 83 2.29 -8.34 45.66
N ASP A 84 1.13 -9.00 45.57
CA ASP A 84 0.20 -8.80 44.46
C ASP A 84 -0.31 -7.36 44.37
N LEU A 85 -0.42 -6.86 43.15
CA LEU A 85 -1.04 -5.58 42.84
C LEU A 85 -2.49 -5.79 42.43
N THR A 86 -3.39 -5.01 43.01
CA THR A 86 -4.82 -5.04 42.66
C THR A 86 -5.19 -3.97 41.64
N ASP A 87 -4.42 -2.88 41.58
CA ASP A 87 -4.68 -1.74 40.71
C ASP A 87 -3.39 -1.05 40.30
N VAL A 88 -3.42 -0.43 39.12
CA VAL A 88 -2.40 0.48 38.62
C VAL A 88 -3.12 1.79 38.29
N ALA A 89 -2.77 2.87 38.97
CA ALA A 89 -3.43 4.16 38.77
C ALA A 89 -3.16 4.73 37.36
N SER A 90 -1.91 4.66 36.89
CA SER A 90 -1.53 5.16 35.57
C SER A 90 -0.22 4.57 35.06
N PHE A 91 0.00 4.74 33.77
CA PHE A 91 1.29 4.55 33.11
C PHE A 91 1.81 5.90 32.62
N GLU A 92 3.08 6.17 32.87
CA GLU A 92 3.80 7.33 32.35
C GLU A 92 4.63 6.89 31.15
N VAL A 93 4.21 7.28 29.95
CA VAL A 93 4.91 6.98 28.69
C VAL A 93 5.86 8.12 28.40
N TYR A 94 7.16 7.85 28.50
CA TYR A 94 8.20 8.81 28.16
C TYR A 94 8.59 8.68 26.70
N ARG A 95 8.80 9.83 26.05
CA ARG A 95 9.25 9.91 24.65
C ARG A 95 10.47 10.81 24.55
N ALA A 96 11.49 10.35 23.83
CA ALA A 96 12.58 11.19 23.33
C ALA A 96 12.64 11.12 21.81
N VAL A 97 13.05 12.22 21.19
CA VAL A 97 13.23 12.35 19.73
C VAL A 97 14.62 12.92 19.49
N VAL A 98 15.40 12.23 18.67
CA VAL A 98 16.76 12.64 18.32
C VAL A 98 16.91 12.58 16.80
N SER A 99 17.42 13.66 16.22
CA SER A 99 17.74 13.68 14.78
C SER A 99 18.82 12.66 14.47
N LEU A 100 18.64 11.91 13.37
CA LEU A 100 19.63 10.92 12.95
C LEU A 100 21.02 11.53 12.73
N ASP A 101 21.08 12.76 12.21
CA ASP A 101 22.33 13.45 11.89
C ASP A 101 23.12 13.84 13.15
N SER A 102 22.45 14.02 14.29
CA SER A 102 23.07 14.38 15.57
C SER A 102 23.13 13.22 16.56
N TYR A 103 22.72 12.01 16.16
CA TYR A 103 22.66 10.86 17.05
C TYR A 103 24.06 10.34 17.40
N CYS A 104 24.32 10.22 18.70
CA CYS A 104 25.51 9.58 19.27
C CYS A 104 25.10 8.41 20.19
N PRO A 105 25.66 7.20 20.01
CA PRO A 105 25.28 6.02 20.79
C PRO A 105 25.50 6.13 22.31
N THR A 106 26.45 6.96 22.74
CA THR A 106 26.84 7.10 24.16
C THR A 106 26.21 8.31 24.84
N CYS A 107 25.41 9.10 24.13
CA CYS A 107 24.81 10.30 24.68
C CYS A 107 23.58 9.99 25.54
N PRO A 108 23.35 10.74 26.63
CA PRO A 108 22.12 10.60 27.40
C PRO A 108 20.88 10.84 26.54
N ILE A 109 19.87 9.98 26.70
CA ILE A 109 18.61 10.10 25.94
C ILE A 109 17.76 11.20 26.58
N PRO A 110 17.40 12.27 25.84
CA PRO A 110 16.69 13.41 26.39
C PRO A 110 15.17 13.14 26.43
N PHE A 111 14.72 12.34 27.39
CA PHE A 111 13.28 12.11 27.60
C PHE A 111 12.58 13.40 28.03
N GLY A 112 11.48 13.74 27.34
CA GLY A 112 10.61 14.86 27.72
C GLY A 112 9.64 14.50 28.85
N GLU A 113 8.68 15.39 29.09
CA GLU A 113 7.58 15.12 30.02
C GLU A 113 6.76 13.89 29.59
N PRO A 114 6.31 13.04 30.54
CA PRO A 114 5.60 11.83 30.20
C PRO A 114 4.15 12.11 29.79
N ILE A 115 3.63 11.30 28.87
CA ILE A 115 2.20 11.20 28.61
C ILE A 115 1.60 10.24 29.63
N VAL A 116 0.58 10.70 30.37
CA VAL A 116 -0.13 9.88 31.36
C VAL A 116 -1.25 9.10 30.68
N VAL A 117 -1.13 7.78 30.70
CA VAL A 117 -2.16 6.84 30.25
C VAL A 117 -2.86 6.30 31.50
N PRO A 118 -4.19 6.43 31.63
CA PRO A 118 -4.93 5.85 32.75
C PRO A 118 -4.72 4.35 32.86
N GLY A 119 -4.52 3.86 34.08
CA GLY A 119 -4.42 2.43 34.34
C GLY A 119 -5.78 1.82 34.66
N GLY A 120 -5.79 0.87 35.57
CA GLY A 120 -6.98 0.25 36.12
C GLY A 120 -6.66 -1.09 36.75
N THR A 121 -7.72 -1.78 37.15
CA THR A 121 -7.63 -3.02 37.93
C THR A 121 -6.75 -4.07 37.26
N VAL A 122 -5.83 -4.61 38.04
CA VAL A 122 -5.00 -5.74 37.65
C VAL A 122 -5.83 -6.99 37.94
N GLY A 123 -6.55 -7.47 36.93
CA GLY A 123 -7.35 -8.68 37.05
C GLY A 123 -6.48 -9.89 37.39
N THR A 124 -7.09 -10.96 37.93
CA THR A 124 -6.40 -12.22 38.24
C THR A 124 -5.88 -12.95 36.99
N ASP A 125 -6.29 -12.53 35.79
CA ASP A 125 -5.74 -13.00 34.52
C ASP A 125 -4.64 -12.04 34.04
N SER A 126 -3.39 -12.48 34.16
CA SER A 126 -2.13 -11.79 33.79
C SER A 126 -2.00 -11.34 32.32
N ARG A 127 -3.07 -11.40 31.53
CA ARG A 127 -3.10 -11.08 30.11
C ARG A 127 -3.41 -9.62 29.80
N ARG A 128 -3.74 -8.79 30.80
CA ARG A 128 -4.06 -7.38 30.55
C ARG A 128 -2.83 -6.64 30.04
N LYS A 129 -2.99 -5.96 28.90
CA LYS A 129 -1.93 -5.19 28.26
C LYS A 129 -2.25 -3.71 28.27
N GLY A 130 -1.21 -2.89 28.44
CA GLY A 130 -1.25 -1.47 28.13
C GLY A 130 -1.06 -1.27 26.64
N LEU A 131 -1.72 -0.24 26.10
CA LEU A 131 -1.63 0.16 24.71
C LEU A 131 -1.45 1.68 24.67
N TYR A 132 -0.53 2.16 23.85
CA TYR A 132 -0.39 3.58 23.54
C TYR A 132 -0.04 3.77 22.07
N GLU A 133 -0.78 4.64 21.39
CA GLU A 133 -0.56 4.96 19.99
C GLU A 133 -0.02 6.38 19.87
N SER A 134 1.06 6.55 19.08
CA SER A 134 1.61 7.86 18.75
C SER A 134 1.68 8.01 17.24
N ALA A 135 0.90 8.95 16.72
CA ALA A 135 0.90 9.36 15.32
C ALA A 135 1.79 10.59 15.07
N LEU A 136 1.83 11.07 13.81
CA LEU A 136 2.50 12.30 13.39
C LEU A 136 4.01 12.33 13.74
N LEU A 137 4.64 11.17 13.64
CA LEU A 137 6.09 11.05 13.79
C LEU A 137 6.77 11.77 12.61
N ARG A 138 7.83 12.51 12.92
CA ARG A 138 8.63 13.25 11.93
C ARG A 138 9.58 12.28 11.23
N SER A 139 9.60 12.32 9.91
CA SER A 139 10.47 11.50 9.07
C SER A 139 11.95 11.82 9.34
N GLY A 140 12.81 10.80 9.36
CA GLY A 140 14.26 10.96 9.57
C GLY A 140 14.68 11.14 11.03
N GLU A 141 13.77 10.94 11.98
CA GLU A 141 14.05 11.05 13.40
C GLU A 141 14.15 9.65 14.05
N LYS A 142 14.99 9.56 15.08
CA LYS A 142 15.09 8.39 15.94
C LYS A 142 14.26 8.61 17.21
N TYR A 143 13.35 7.68 17.46
CA TYR A 143 12.45 7.69 18.60
C TYR A 143 12.93 6.72 19.68
N PHE A 144 12.73 7.13 20.92
CA PHE A 144 12.95 6.29 22.11
C PHE A 144 11.72 6.36 23.00
N PHE A 145 11.28 5.20 23.48
CA PHE A 145 10.18 5.11 24.43
C PHE A 145 10.53 4.22 25.61
N MET A 146 10.06 4.61 26.78
CA MET A 146 10.02 3.80 27.99
C MET A 146 8.74 4.12 28.77
N VAL A 147 8.33 3.20 29.63
CA VAL A 147 7.09 3.32 30.41
C VAL A 147 7.38 3.10 31.89
N ARG A 148 6.80 3.93 32.75
CA ARG A 148 6.71 3.67 34.20
C ARG A 148 5.28 3.38 34.60
N SER A 149 5.09 2.49 35.56
CA SER A 149 3.78 2.24 36.17
C SER A 149 3.67 2.97 37.49
N ARG A 150 2.49 3.52 37.80
CA ARG A 150 2.22 4.15 39.09
C ARG A 150 1.01 3.53 39.77
N THR A 151 1.13 3.29 41.07
CA THR A 151 -0.01 2.96 41.95
C THR A 151 -0.53 4.20 42.68
N SER A 152 0.30 5.23 42.84
CA SER A 152 -0.10 6.52 43.44
C SER A 152 0.84 7.66 43.00
N TRP A 153 0.57 8.88 43.46
CA TRP A 153 1.40 10.05 43.14
C TRP A 153 2.86 9.91 43.62
N TRP A 154 3.18 9.14 44.66
CA TRP A 154 4.58 8.95 45.09
C TRP A 154 5.16 7.55 44.80
N ALA A 155 4.33 6.62 44.32
CA ALA A 155 4.74 5.24 44.07
C ALA A 155 4.80 4.92 42.57
N ALA A 156 5.96 5.17 41.97
CA ALA A 156 6.27 4.83 40.58
C ALA A 156 7.28 3.68 40.52
N SER A 157 7.16 2.82 39.51
CA SER A 157 8.15 1.79 39.20
C SER A 157 9.47 2.41 38.73
N ALA A 158 10.52 1.58 38.69
CA ALA A 158 11.69 1.89 37.88
C ALA A 158 11.34 1.95 36.38
N ASP A 159 12.29 2.44 35.58
CA ASP A 159 12.17 2.51 34.12
C ASP A 159 11.97 1.13 33.50
N SER A 160 11.15 1.06 32.44
CA SER A 160 11.09 -0.14 31.61
C SER A 160 12.35 -0.34 30.79
N ASN A 161 12.43 -1.47 30.09
CA ASN A 161 13.29 -1.56 28.91
C ASN A 161 12.97 -0.42 27.92
N ILE A 162 13.99 0.11 27.25
CA ILE A 162 13.82 1.16 26.23
C ILE A 162 13.61 0.49 24.88
N VAL A 163 12.57 0.91 24.16
CA VAL A 163 12.40 0.57 22.74
C VAL A 163 12.82 1.76 21.87
N THR A 164 13.45 1.48 20.74
CA THR A 164 13.91 2.51 19.82
C THR A 164 13.74 2.08 18.36
N PHE A 165 13.39 3.04 17.52
CA PHE A 165 13.27 2.86 16.08
C PHE A 165 13.51 4.18 15.36
N VAL A 166 13.84 4.08 14.08
CA VAL A 166 13.89 5.23 13.18
C VAL A 166 12.56 5.29 12.44
N TRP A 167 11.94 6.46 12.41
CA TRP A 167 10.73 6.67 11.65
C TRP A 167 11.06 7.36 10.33
N HIS A 168 10.66 6.74 9.23
CA HIS A 168 10.59 7.42 7.93
C HIS A 168 9.16 7.37 7.45
N MET A 169 8.64 8.53 7.05
CA MET A 169 7.32 8.60 6.44
C MET A 169 7.35 7.77 5.15
N PRO A 170 6.37 6.89 4.90
CA PRO A 170 6.36 6.12 3.67
C PRO A 170 6.18 7.01 2.42
N ALA A 171 6.67 6.55 1.28
CA ALA A 171 6.43 7.20 -0.01
C ALA A 171 4.95 7.10 -0.40
N LYS A 172 4.43 8.10 -1.13
CA LYS A 172 3.13 7.99 -1.80
C LYS A 172 3.16 6.94 -2.90
N ALA A 173 1.96 6.52 -3.30
CA ALA A 173 1.76 5.68 -4.48
C ALA A 173 2.32 6.38 -5.73
N VAL A 174 2.75 5.57 -6.71
CA VAL A 174 3.06 6.07 -8.05
C VAL A 174 1.78 6.49 -8.76
N GLU A 175 1.90 7.46 -9.65
CA GLU A 175 0.82 7.96 -10.49
C GLU A 175 1.06 7.57 -11.96
N GLY A 176 0.01 7.63 -12.78
CA GLY A 176 0.11 7.40 -14.23
C GLY A 176 0.55 5.98 -14.61
N LEU A 177 0.18 4.98 -13.81
CA LEU A 177 0.44 3.57 -14.15
C LEU A 177 -0.34 3.17 -15.41
N THR A 178 0.38 2.83 -16.47
CA THR A 178 -0.17 2.26 -17.70
C THR A 178 0.32 0.84 -17.91
N ALA A 179 -0.50 0.03 -18.60
CA ALA A 179 -0.17 -1.32 -19.01
C ALA A 179 -0.44 -1.50 -20.50
N GLU A 180 0.62 -1.69 -21.27
CA GLU A 180 0.57 -1.90 -22.72
C GLU A 180 0.72 -3.40 -23.00
N ALA A 181 -0.34 -4.00 -23.55
CA ALA A 181 -0.33 -5.41 -23.89
C ALA A 181 0.30 -5.63 -25.28
N SER A 182 1.05 -6.71 -25.42
CA SER A 182 1.61 -7.20 -26.69
C SER A 182 1.70 -8.73 -26.64
N ASP A 183 2.27 -9.36 -27.66
CA ASP A 183 2.37 -10.82 -27.71
C ASP A 183 3.25 -11.35 -26.58
N ARG A 184 2.63 -12.12 -25.67
CA ARG A 184 3.23 -12.72 -24.47
C ARG A 184 4.00 -11.74 -23.59
N VAL A 185 3.67 -10.45 -23.64
CA VAL A 185 4.27 -9.44 -22.78
C VAL A 185 3.29 -8.33 -22.42
N VAL A 186 3.31 -7.92 -21.14
CA VAL A 186 2.71 -6.64 -20.71
C VAL A 186 3.83 -5.71 -20.30
N ARG A 187 3.87 -4.51 -20.89
CA ARG A 187 4.81 -3.45 -20.53
C ARG A 187 4.12 -2.44 -19.63
N LEU A 188 4.59 -2.36 -18.40
CA LEU A 188 4.13 -1.41 -17.40
C LEU A 188 5.03 -0.18 -17.40
N ARG A 189 4.43 0.99 -17.27
CA ARG A 189 5.14 2.27 -17.10
C ARG A 189 4.40 3.11 -16.06
N TRP A 190 5.13 3.89 -15.28
CA TRP A 190 4.55 4.79 -14.28
C TRP A 190 5.43 6.03 -14.08
N GLN A 191 4.91 7.04 -13.39
CA GLN A 191 5.70 8.19 -12.96
C GLN A 191 6.38 7.89 -11.61
N PRO A 192 7.63 8.37 -11.40
CA PRO A 192 8.32 8.15 -10.15
C PRO A 192 7.57 8.79 -8.97
N ALA A 193 7.52 8.10 -7.84
CA ALA A 193 7.03 8.68 -6.59
C ALA A 193 8.01 9.77 -6.12
N THR A 194 7.52 11.02 -5.98
CA THR A 194 8.33 12.20 -5.61
C THR A 194 7.89 12.84 -4.29
N ARG A 195 6.95 12.20 -3.58
CA ARG A 195 6.34 12.74 -2.36
C ARG A 195 6.19 11.66 -1.29
N LEU A 196 6.37 12.10 -0.05
CA LEU A 196 6.01 11.34 1.15
C LEU A 196 4.50 11.42 1.39
N MET A 197 3.95 10.49 2.18
CA MET A 197 2.50 10.44 2.47
C MET A 197 1.95 11.74 3.09
N ASP A 198 2.77 12.47 3.85
CA ASP A 198 2.45 13.78 4.42
C ASP A 198 2.52 14.95 3.41
N GLY A 199 2.92 14.68 2.16
CA GLY A 199 3.02 15.65 1.08
C GLY A 199 4.38 16.36 0.98
N GLN A 200 5.34 16.05 1.86
CA GLN A 200 6.71 16.56 1.72
C GLN A 200 7.42 15.97 0.50
N GLN A 201 8.47 16.65 0.03
CA GLN A 201 9.35 16.15 -1.03
C GLN A 201 10.04 14.85 -0.56
N LEU A 202 10.12 13.86 -1.45
CA LEU A 202 10.84 12.63 -1.19
C LEU A 202 12.25 12.72 -1.76
N ASP A 203 13.25 12.64 -0.89
CA ASP A 203 14.68 12.74 -1.22
C ASP A 203 15.45 11.42 -0.97
N LEU A 204 14.73 10.33 -0.68
CA LEU A 204 15.31 9.00 -0.47
C LEU A 204 15.14 8.12 -1.73
N PRO A 205 16.05 7.16 -1.98
CA PRO A 205 15.88 6.18 -3.05
C PRO A 205 14.58 5.40 -2.90
N VAL A 206 13.83 5.31 -4.01
CA VAL A 206 12.55 4.60 -4.09
C VAL A 206 12.72 3.39 -4.98
N TRP A 207 12.15 2.28 -4.53
CA TRP A 207 12.00 1.05 -5.28
C TRP A 207 10.52 0.77 -5.51
N TYR A 208 10.20 -0.04 -6.50
CA TYR A 208 8.83 -0.32 -6.92
C TYR A 208 8.60 -1.83 -6.93
N GLN A 209 7.73 -2.31 -6.04
CA GLN A 209 7.28 -3.69 -6.08
C GLN A 209 6.09 -3.80 -7.03
N VAL A 210 6.29 -4.57 -8.09
CA VAL A 210 5.25 -4.89 -9.06
C VAL A 210 4.39 -6.01 -8.49
N MET A 211 3.07 -5.84 -8.52
CA MET A 211 2.12 -6.87 -8.13
C MET A 211 1.15 -7.17 -9.27
N ARG A 212 0.80 -8.45 -9.42
CA ARG A 212 -0.11 -8.94 -10.45
C ARG A 212 -1.22 -9.79 -9.86
N SER A 213 -2.40 -9.72 -10.45
CA SER A 213 -3.54 -10.58 -10.17
C SER A 213 -4.20 -11.05 -11.46
N VAL A 214 -4.84 -12.22 -11.42
CA VAL A 214 -5.67 -12.76 -12.53
C VAL A 214 -7.18 -12.58 -12.28
N ASP A 215 -7.57 -12.31 -11.03
CA ASP A 215 -8.97 -12.14 -10.62
C ASP A 215 -9.30 -10.70 -10.15
N GLY A 216 -8.27 -9.84 -10.10
CA GLY A 216 -8.37 -8.47 -9.62
C GLY A 216 -8.49 -8.33 -8.10
N LYS A 217 -8.34 -9.42 -7.34
CA LYS A 217 -8.51 -9.47 -5.89
C LYS A 217 -7.24 -9.92 -5.18
N ALA A 218 -6.76 -11.13 -5.52
CA ALA A 218 -5.55 -11.69 -4.94
C ALA A 218 -4.35 -11.25 -5.78
N PHE A 219 -3.49 -10.40 -5.21
CA PHE A 219 -2.29 -9.89 -5.86
C PHE A 219 -1.05 -10.60 -5.32
N GLU A 220 -0.19 -11.04 -6.23
CA GLU A 220 1.11 -11.64 -5.94
C GLU A 220 2.23 -10.71 -6.41
N GLU A 221 3.35 -10.73 -5.69
CA GLU A 221 4.54 -9.96 -6.04
C GLU A 221 5.25 -10.59 -7.25
N LEU A 222 5.57 -9.77 -8.25
CA LEU A 222 6.37 -10.17 -9.40
C LEU A 222 7.84 -9.86 -9.17
N GLY A 223 8.59 -10.88 -8.76
CA GLY A 223 10.03 -10.77 -8.56
C GLY A 223 10.39 -9.75 -7.46
N LYS A 224 11.62 -9.25 -7.52
CA LYS A 224 12.11 -8.23 -6.57
C LYS A 224 11.70 -6.83 -7.02
N ALA A 225 11.58 -5.92 -6.07
CA ALA A 225 11.38 -4.51 -6.35
C ALA A 225 12.46 -3.96 -7.29
N VAL A 226 12.06 -3.05 -8.19
CA VAL A 226 12.92 -2.43 -9.21
C VAL A 226 13.11 -0.94 -8.93
N ALA A 227 14.22 -0.35 -9.38
CA ALA A 227 14.47 1.09 -9.22
C ALA A 227 13.93 1.91 -10.40
N GLU A 228 13.76 1.26 -11.55
CA GLU A 228 13.25 1.86 -12.77
C GLU A 228 11.74 2.09 -12.72
N THR A 229 11.24 3.06 -13.50
CA THR A 229 9.81 3.38 -13.60
C THR A 229 9.09 2.62 -14.72
N GLY A 230 9.51 1.38 -14.94
CA GLY A 230 8.92 0.51 -15.93
C GLY A 230 9.29 -0.95 -15.71
N PHE A 231 8.42 -1.85 -16.14
CA PHE A 231 8.57 -3.29 -15.98
C PHE A 231 7.97 -4.04 -17.16
N ALA A 232 8.59 -5.14 -17.57
CA ALA A 232 8.05 -6.02 -18.61
C ALA A 232 7.69 -7.37 -17.99
N ASP A 233 6.40 -7.68 -17.88
CA ASP A 233 5.95 -9.01 -17.50
C ASP A 233 5.90 -9.89 -18.76
N THR A 234 6.89 -10.76 -18.92
CA THR A 234 6.99 -11.73 -20.02
C THR A 234 6.48 -13.12 -19.64
N THR A 235 5.84 -13.26 -18.48
CA THR A 235 5.31 -14.55 -17.97
C THR A 235 3.81 -14.68 -18.22
N VAL A 236 3.23 -13.70 -18.92
CA VAL A 236 1.82 -13.62 -19.27
C VAL A 236 1.44 -14.55 -20.42
N GLN A 237 0.18 -14.90 -20.48
CA GLN A 237 -0.43 -15.67 -21.57
C GLN A 237 -1.40 -14.81 -22.37
N ASN A 238 -1.42 -14.99 -23.69
CA ASN A 238 -2.39 -14.32 -24.56
C ASN A 238 -3.82 -14.74 -24.20
N GLY A 239 -4.76 -13.80 -24.31
CA GLY A 239 -6.17 -13.99 -23.98
C GLY A 239 -6.50 -13.91 -22.48
N GLN A 240 -5.52 -14.04 -21.58
CA GLN A 240 -5.75 -13.88 -20.14
C GLN A 240 -5.71 -12.39 -19.76
N LYS A 241 -6.76 -11.92 -19.09
CA LYS A 241 -6.77 -10.57 -18.50
C LYS A 241 -5.94 -10.56 -17.21
N TYR A 242 -5.02 -9.62 -17.11
CA TYR A 242 -4.20 -9.39 -15.92
C TYR A 242 -4.50 -8.02 -15.32
N TYR A 243 -4.34 -7.95 -14.00
CA TYR A 243 -4.50 -6.75 -13.18
C TYR A 243 -3.15 -6.44 -12.54
N TYR A 244 -2.74 -5.18 -12.60
CA TYR A 244 -1.45 -4.74 -12.06
C TYR A 244 -1.63 -3.55 -11.14
N LYS A 245 -0.81 -3.51 -10.09
CA LYS A 245 -0.62 -2.35 -9.23
C LYS A 245 0.82 -2.32 -8.75
N ILE A 246 1.31 -1.14 -8.42
CA ILE A 246 2.69 -0.92 -7.99
C ILE A 246 2.69 -0.38 -6.56
N GLN A 247 3.52 -0.95 -5.70
CA GLN A 247 3.80 -0.38 -4.38
C GLN A 247 5.14 0.35 -4.39
N SER A 248 5.14 1.60 -3.94
CA SER A 248 6.37 2.33 -3.65
C SER A 248 7.03 1.75 -2.42
N ILE A 249 8.35 1.60 -2.42
CA ILE A 249 9.12 1.07 -1.30
C ILE A 249 10.28 2.02 -1.02
N LEU A 250 10.47 2.36 0.25
CA LEU A 250 11.69 3.02 0.71
C LEU A 250 12.62 1.99 1.33
N GLN A 251 13.89 2.03 0.93
CA GLN A 251 14.93 1.22 1.55
C GLN A 251 15.90 2.13 2.29
N VAL A 252 15.90 2.03 3.62
CA VAL A 252 16.78 2.83 4.50
C VAL A 252 17.66 1.88 5.30
N GLY A 253 18.91 1.75 4.89
CA GLY A 253 19.83 0.75 5.43
C GLY A 253 19.30 -0.67 5.16
N ALA A 254 19.11 -1.46 6.22
CA ALA A 254 18.53 -2.81 6.14
C ALA A 254 16.99 -2.82 6.22
N ASN A 255 16.36 -1.68 6.49
CA ASN A 255 14.92 -1.60 6.68
C ASN A 255 14.21 -1.31 5.36
N VAL A 256 13.14 -2.06 5.11
CA VAL A 256 12.25 -1.89 3.96
C VAL A 256 10.92 -1.36 4.47
N ILE A 257 10.47 -0.23 3.92
CA ILE A 257 9.25 0.46 4.33
C ILE A 257 8.31 0.49 3.14
N GLY A 258 7.20 -0.25 3.26
CA GLY A 258 6.13 -0.26 2.28
C GLY A 258 5.40 1.08 2.25
N GLY A 259 5.31 1.68 1.07
CA GLY A 259 4.60 2.92 0.81
C GLY A 259 3.23 2.70 0.18
N GLY A 260 2.73 3.76 -0.45
CA GLY A 260 1.46 3.77 -1.13
C GLY A 260 1.41 2.80 -2.31
N ILE A 261 0.21 2.33 -2.60
CA ILE A 261 -0.10 1.40 -3.69
C ILE A 261 -0.88 2.16 -4.75
N SER A 262 -0.49 2.02 -6.02
CA SER A 262 -1.17 2.68 -7.14
C SER A 262 -2.59 2.16 -7.33
N GLU A 263 -3.38 2.92 -8.10
CA GLU A 263 -4.60 2.40 -8.70
C GLU A 263 -4.30 1.15 -9.56
N VAL A 264 -5.31 0.29 -9.68
CA VAL A 264 -5.20 -0.93 -10.48
C VAL A 264 -5.36 -0.59 -11.96
N THR A 265 -4.44 -1.09 -12.79
CA THR A 265 -4.58 -1.09 -14.25
C THR A 265 -4.76 -2.51 -14.76
N THR A 266 -5.22 -2.68 -16.00
CA THR A 266 -5.44 -3.99 -16.60
C THR A 266 -4.90 -4.08 -18.01
N ALA A 267 -4.42 -5.26 -18.39
CA ALA A 267 -4.00 -5.56 -19.75
C ALA A 267 -4.37 -7.00 -20.10
N THR A 268 -4.74 -7.22 -21.36
CA THR A 268 -4.97 -8.55 -21.93
C THR A 268 -4.03 -8.70 -23.13
N PRO A 269 -2.90 -9.42 -22.97
CA PRO A 269 -2.04 -9.80 -24.08
C PRO A 269 -2.83 -10.48 -25.18
N VAL A 270 -2.50 -10.17 -26.42
CA VAL A 270 -3.10 -10.75 -27.62
C VAL A 270 -2.00 -11.32 -28.48
N ASP A 271 -2.30 -12.40 -29.19
CA ASP A 271 -1.34 -12.95 -30.14
C ASP A 271 -1.22 -12.01 -31.34
N LEU A 272 0.01 -11.60 -31.63
CA LEU A 272 0.37 -10.73 -32.74
C LEU A 272 1.43 -11.39 -33.64
N THR A 273 1.74 -12.67 -33.40
CA THR A 273 2.75 -13.41 -34.13
C THR A 273 2.08 -14.24 -35.22
N ALA A 274 2.30 -13.85 -36.47
CA ALA A 274 1.85 -14.64 -37.61
C ALA A 274 2.58 -16.00 -37.68
N PRO A 275 1.94 -17.03 -38.27
CA PRO A 275 2.63 -18.25 -38.64
C PRO A 275 3.83 -17.99 -39.56
N GLU A 276 4.79 -18.91 -39.59
CA GLU A 276 5.85 -18.86 -40.59
C GLU A 276 5.29 -19.05 -42.02
N PRO A 277 5.89 -18.39 -43.04
CA PRO A 277 5.48 -18.58 -44.43
C PRO A 277 5.54 -20.05 -44.86
N PRO A 278 4.53 -20.56 -45.59
CA PRO A 278 4.58 -21.90 -46.17
C PRO A 278 5.82 -22.14 -47.02
N THR A 279 6.44 -23.31 -46.87
CA THR A 279 7.59 -23.77 -47.67
C THR A 279 7.16 -24.83 -48.67
N GLY A 280 8.10 -25.28 -49.53
CA GLY A 280 7.85 -26.38 -50.46
C GLY A 280 6.81 -26.09 -51.53
N VAL A 281 6.52 -24.80 -51.80
CA VAL A 281 5.47 -24.43 -52.75
C VAL A 281 5.84 -24.90 -54.15
N THR A 282 5.01 -25.78 -54.70
CA THR A 282 5.19 -26.37 -56.04
C THR A 282 3.88 -26.35 -56.81
N VAL A 283 3.98 -26.35 -58.13
CA VAL A 283 2.83 -26.24 -59.04
C VAL A 283 2.90 -27.30 -60.13
N ILE A 284 1.77 -27.94 -60.40
CA ILE A 284 1.62 -28.99 -61.40
C ILE A 284 0.43 -28.67 -62.29
N VAL A 285 0.66 -28.58 -63.60
CA VAL A 285 -0.41 -28.44 -64.60
C VAL A 285 -1.16 -29.77 -64.73
N THR A 286 -2.49 -29.70 -64.74
CA THR A 286 -3.38 -30.84 -64.96
C THR A 286 -4.33 -30.55 -66.12
N GLY A 287 -5.12 -31.55 -66.54
CA GLY A 287 -6.17 -31.33 -67.54
C GLY A 287 -7.29 -30.38 -67.10
N ASN A 288 -7.39 -30.08 -65.80
CA ASN A 288 -8.46 -29.27 -65.21
C ASN A 288 -7.98 -27.91 -64.66
N GLY A 289 -6.68 -27.61 -64.72
CA GLY A 289 -6.12 -26.36 -64.17
C GLY A 289 -4.70 -26.54 -63.63
N VAL A 290 -4.36 -25.77 -62.59
CA VAL A 290 -3.07 -25.87 -61.90
C VAL A 290 -3.28 -26.30 -60.45
N LYS A 291 -2.60 -27.37 -60.03
CA LYS A 291 -2.54 -27.78 -58.62
C LYS A 291 -1.34 -27.14 -57.94
N VAL A 292 -1.58 -26.48 -56.81
CA VAL A 292 -0.58 -25.84 -55.95
C VAL A 292 -0.44 -26.68 -54.68
N PHE A 293 0.78 -27.10 -54.37
CA PHE A 293 1.12 -27.88 -53.17
C PHE A 293 2.09 -27.09 -52.31
N TRP A 294 2.08 -27.33 -50.99
CA TRP A 294 3.06 -26.78 -50.05
C TRP A 294 3.29 -27.74 -48.88
N ASP A 295 4.34 -27.49 -48.10
CA ASP A 295 4.59 -28.23 -46.87
C ASP A 295 3.66 -27.77 -45.76
N ASN A 296 3.27 -28.68 -44.86
CA ASN A 296 2.41 -28.34 -43.73
C ASN A 296 3.11 -27.40 -42.74
N SER A 297 2.45 -26.31 -42.34
CA SER A 297 2.95 -25.40 -41.31
C SER A 297 2.95 -26.06 -39.92
N THR A 298 3.96 -25.73 -39.11
CA THR A 298 4.11 -26.23 -37.74
C THR A 298 3.48 -25.31 -36.69
N ALA A 299 2.81 -24.22 -37.10
CA ALA A 299 2.15 -23.30 -36.18
C ALA A 299 0.99 -24.01 -35.45
N SER A 300 1.00 -23.96 -34.12
CA SER A 300 0.02 -24.67 -33.27
C SER A 300 -1.39 -24.10 -33.34
N ASP A 301 -1.50 -22.85 -33.74
CA ASP A 301 -2.69 -22.01 -33.83
C ASP A 301 -3.08 -21.70 -35.29
N LEU A 302 -2.53 -22.46 -36.24
CA LEU A 302 -2.88 -22.36 -37.65
C LEU A 302 -4.40 -22.53 -37.85
N GLN A 303 -4.99 -21.61 -38.61
CA GLN A 303 -6.38 -21.68 -39.05
C GLN A 303 -6.49 -22.14 -40.50
N GLY A 304 -5.57 -21.71 -41.36
CA GLY A 304 -5.54 -22.11 -42.76
C GLY A 304 -4.48 -21.38 -43.58
N TYR A 305 -4.66 -21.42 -44.89
CA TYR A 305 -3.79 -20.81 -45.88
C TYR A 305 -4.59 -19.96 -46.86
N HIS A 306 -3.99 -18.86 -47.32
CA HIS A 306 -4.50 -18.11 -48.48
C HIS A 306 -3.60 -18.40 -49.68
N VAL A 307 -4.22 -18.74 -50.81
CA VAL A 307 -3.52 -19.01 -52.07
C VAL A 307 -3.66 -17.82 -52.98
N TYR A 308 -2.53 -17.36 -53.50
CA TYR A 308 -2.43 -16.19 -54.36
C TYR A 308 -1.89 -16.57 -55.74
N ARG A 309 -2.39 -15.87 -56.76
CA ARG A 309 -1.90 -15.96 -58.14
C ARG A 309 -1.60 -14.59 -58.70
N ARG A 310 -0.54 -14.49 -59.49
CA ARG A 310 -0.17 -13.29 -60.24
C ARG A 310 0.28 -13.65 -61.65
N ALA A 311 -0.21 -12.92 -62.65
CA ALA A 311 0.34 -13.02 -64.01
C ALA A 311 1.68 -12.26 -64.11
N ALA A 312 2.58 -12.66 -65.00
CA ALA A 312 3.90 -12.05 -65.10
C ALA A 312 3.92 -10.55 -65.43
N ASN A 313 2.85 -10.03 -66.04
CA ASN A 313 2.66 -8.61 -66.32
C ASN A 313 1.99 -7.83 -65.17
N GLN A 314 1.54 -8.50 -64.11
CA GLN A 314 0.93 -7.88 -62.93
C GLN A 314 1.99 -7.68 -61.82
N LYS A 315 1.81 -6.65 -60.98
CA LYS A 315 2.71 -6.39 -59.84
C LYS A 315 2.23 -7.02 -58.53
N ALA A 316 0.93 -7.09 -58.31
CA ALA A 316 0.33 -7.62 -57.09
C ALA A 316 -0.30 -8.99 -57.37
N ALA A 317 -0.19 -9.90 -56.39
CA ALA A 317 -0.86 -11.18 -56.45
C ALA A 317 -2.29 -11.04 -55.91
N GLU A 318 -3.22 -11.75 -56.51
CA GLU A 318 -4.62 -11.78 -56.13
C GLU A 318 -4.89 -13.06 -55.33
N ARG A 319 -5.61 -12.95 -54.21
CA ARG A 319 -6.08 -14.12 -53.44
C ARG A 319 -7.14 -14.83 -54.26
N ILE A 320 -6.87 -16.08 -54.63
CA ILE A 320 -7.75 -16.90 -55.46
C ILE A 320 -8.48 -17.99 -54.67
N GLY A 321 -8.08 -18.24 -53.42
CA GLY A 321 -8.77 -19.20 -52.58
C GLY A 321 -8.20 -19.33 -51.18
N ASP A 322 -8.96 -20.04 -50.36
CA ASP A 322 -8.67 -20.35 -48.95
C ASP A 322 -8.66 -21.84 -48.74
N VAL A 323 -7.73 -22.30 -47.93
CA VAL A 323 -7.55 -23.72 -47.64
C VAL A 323 -7.46 -23.92 -46.15
N GLU A 324 -8.30 -24.81 -45.61
CA GLU A 324 -8.27 -25.16 -44.19
C GLU A 324 -6.93 -25.79 -43.80
N ALA A 325 -6.50 -25.58 -42.55
CA ALA A 325 -5.21 -26.01 -42.02
C ALA A 325 -4.82 -27.48 -42.28
N ILE A 326 -5.81 -28.38 -42.39
CA ILE A 326 -5.58 -29.82 -42.59
C ILE A 326 -5.20 -30.20 -44.04
N TYR A 327 -5.36 -29.28 -44.99
CA TYR A 327 -5.05 -29.50 -46.39
C TYR A 327 -3.83 -28.67 -46.82
N THR A 328 -3.02 -29.24 -47.70
CA THR A 328 -1.82 -28.60 -48.28
C THR A 328 -1.86 -28.58 -49.80
N LEU A 329 -3.07 -28.53 -50.36
CA LEU A 329 -3.34 -28.56 -51.78
C LEU A 329 -4.47 -27.58 -52.13
N PHE A 330 -4.26 -26.79 -53.18
CA PHE A 330 -5.29 -26.00 -53.85
C PHE A 330 -5.31 -26.30 -55.35
N GLU A 331 -6.49 -26.39 -55.96
CA GLU A 331 -6.64 -26.55 -57.41
C GLU A 331 -7.25 -25.29 -58.03
N ASP A 332 -6.45 -24.56 -58.79
CA ASP A 332 -6.89 -23.41 -59.57
C ASP A 332 -7.44 -23.85 -60.92
N THR A 333 -8.76 -24.01 -60.98
CA THR A 333 -9.50 -24.34 -62.21
C THR A 333 -9.85 -23.12 -63.06
N ALA A 334 -9.53 -21.90 -62.57
CA ALA A 334 -9.85 -20.64 -63.22
C ALA A 334 -8.59 -19.98 -63.84
N VAL A 335 -7.48 -20.73 -63.96
CA VAL A 335 -6.26 -20.26 -64.60
C VAL A 335 -6.44 -20.17 -66.12
N PRO A 336 -6.12 -19.04 -66.76
CA PRO A 336 -6.15 -18.96 -68.22
C PRO A 336 -5.09 -19.88 -68.86
N ALA A 337 -5.47 -20.53 -69.97
CA ALA A 337 -4.67 -21.54 -70.65
C ALA A 337 -3.37 -21.02 -71.33
N ALA A 338 -3.12 -19.71 -71.31
CA ALA A 338 -1.92 -19.13 -71.89
C ALA A 338 -1.39 -18.03 -70.98
N GLY A 339 -0.11 -18.11 -70.63
CA GLY A 339 0.57 -17.10 -69.84
C GLY A 339 1.66 -17.69 -68.95
N LEU A 340 2.38 -16.79 -68.28
CA LEU A 340 3.30 -17.13 -67.20
C LEU A 340 2.67 -16.65 -65.90
N TYR A 341 2.45 -17.59 -64.98
CA TYR A 341 1.80 -17.33 -63.70
C TYR A 341 2.72 -17.72 -62.55
N TYR A 342 2.60 -16.95 -61.47
CA TYR A 342 3.27 -17.16 -60.20
C TYR A 342 2.24 -17.44 -59.13
N TYR A 343 2.46 -18.49 -58.35
CA TYR A 343 1.64 -18.86 -57.20
C TYR A 343 2.44 -18.67 -55.91
N SER A 344 1.80 -18.11 -54.91
CA SER A 344 2.35 -18.02 -53.56
C SER A 344 1.27 -18.35 -52.55
N VAL A 345 1.69 -18.79 -51.37
CA VAL A 345 0.78 -19.19 -50.28
C VAL A 345 1.20 -18.45 -49.01
N THR A 346 0.23 -17.95 -48.25
CA THR A 346 0.43 -17.47 -46.88
C THR A 346 -0.27 -18.40 -45.91
N ALA A 347 0.18 -18.42 -44.66
CA ALA A 347 -0.50 -19.08 -43.56
C ALA A 347 -1.11 -18.02 -42.63
N TYR A 348 -2.27 -18.30 -42.06
CA TYR A 348 -2.93 -17.41 -41.09
C TYR A 348 -3.41 -18.17 -39.86
N ASP A 349 -3.39 -17.49 -38.72
CA ASP A 349 -3.75 -18.06 -37.41
C ASP A 349 -5.25 -17.90 -37.09
N ARG A 350 -5.62 -18.27 -35.87
CA ARG A 350 -7.00 -18.23 -35.34
C ARG A 350 -7.39 -16.90 -34.68
N MET A 351 -6.53 -15.87 -34.75
CA MET A 351 -6.85 -14.58 -34.13
C MET A 351 -7.93 -13.82 -34.90
N ASP A 352 -8.52 -12.82 -34.25
CA ASP A 352 -9.47 -11.88 -34.87
C ASP A 352 -9.05 -10.43 -34.57
N PRO A 353 -8.49 -9.69 -35.55
CA PRO A 353 -8.15 -10.16 -36.90
C PRO A 353 -7.00 -11.17 -36.91
N ALA A 354 -6.98 -12.08 -37.89
CA ALA A 354 -5.95 -13.11 -38.02
C ALA A 354 -4.57 -12.50 -38.33
N ASN A 355 -3.52 -13.04 -37.73
CA ASN A 355 -2.16 -12.72 -38.14
C ASN A 355 -1.80 -13.56 -39.36
N GLU A 356 -1.46 -12.89 -40.47
CA GLU A 356 -1.09 -13.54 -41.73
C GLU A 356 0.43 -13.47 -41.96
N SER A 357 1.00 -14.59 -42.39
CA SER A 357 2.42 -14.69 -42.70
C SER A 357 2.79 -13.81 -43.90
N ARG A 358 4.10 -13.63 -44.11
CA ARG A 358 4.57 -13.19 -45.42
C ARG A 358 4.26 -14.26 -46.49
N PRO A 359 4.13 -13.89 -47.78
CA PRO A 359 4.00 -14.87 -48.85
C PRO A 359 5.20 -15.81 -48.91
N SER A 360 4.93 -17.06 -49.29
CA SER A 360 5.96 -18.03 -49.67
C SER A 360 6.83 -17.52 -50.83
N VAL A 361 7.92 -18.24 -51.11
CA VAL A 361 8.60 -18.13 -52.42
C VAL A 361 7.60 -18.48 -53.53
N GLU A 362 7.60 -17.71 -54.62
CA GLU A 362 6.70 -17.92 -55.76
C GLU A 362 7.08 -19.19 -56.54
N ALA A 363 6.09 -20.05 -56.80
CA ALA A 363 6.19 -21.15 -57.73
C ALA A 363 5.71 -20.72 -59.12
N THR A 364 6.45 -21.07 -60.17
CA THR A 364 6.22 -20.58 -61.54
C THR A 364 5.62 -21.66 -62.42
N VAL A 365 4.60 -21.31 -63.22
CA VAL A 365 3.96 -22.24 -64.16
C VAL A 365 3.59 -21.57 -65.49
N ARG A 366 3.58 -22.39 -66.55
CA ARG A 366 2.94 -22.09 -67.84
C ARG A 366 1.89 -23.19 -68.08
N PRO A 367 0.59 -22.90 -67.87
CA PRO A 367 -0.51 -23.85 -68.02
C PRO A 367 -0.58 -24.50 -69.40
#